data_AF-A0A915DUQ3-F1
#
_entry.id   AF-A0A915DUQ3-F1
#
_cell.length_a   1.000
_cell.length_b   1.000
_cell.length_c   1.000
_cell.angle_alpha   90.00
_cell.angle_beta   90.00
_cell.angle_gamma   90.00
#
_symmetry.space_group_name_H-M   'P 1'
#
loop_
_entity.id
_entity.type
_entity.pdbx_description
1 polymer ?
#
loop_
_entity_poly.entity_id
_entity_poly.type
_entity_poly.pdbx_seq_one_letter_code
_entity_poly.pdbx_strand_id
1 'polypeptide(L)'
;MASSASSPTAQRNTLNADLIYLSTKWRKLRSMVLKTQHKGSHPGGDKILLAAGGSVEPFWAIYAQHSTKEVMEILETLRIEKNANDPFSTDPIRHPALLVNSEKPFNAETPPSLLMDEFKTPNQLFFVRNHMPVPQTDAATHQLNQQYEPVSITSVVQCAGNRRNDMNAFKKVQGLMWTGTAISNAKWTGVRLRDVLMVAGVHPHDKHIKHVHFEGADSDPTGTHYGASIPFDKAMSPETIIAYQVSSLSKERH
;
A
#
# COMPACT_ATOMS: atom_id res chain seq x y z
N MET A 1 46.03 22.54 12.87
CA MET A 1 45.55 21.31 13.54
C MET A 1 44.23 20.94 12.90
N ALA A 2 44.23 19.90 12.07
CA ALA A 2 43.04 19.37 11.43
C ALA A 2 42.30 18.47 12.44
N SER A 3 41.02 18.74 12.70
CA SER A 3 40.14 17.79 13.39
C SER A 3 39.12 17.26 12.40
N SER A 4 39.35 16.04 11.94
CA SER A 4 38.40 15.23 11.19
C SER A 4 37.24 14.83 12.09
N ALA A 5 36.03 15.33 11.81
CA ALA A 5 34.80 14.79 12.36
C ALA A 5 34.12 13.96 11.27
N SER A 6 34.12 12.64 11.46
CA SER A 6 33.46 11.66 10.62
C SER A 6 31.95 11.87 10.59
N SER A 7 31.36 11.95 9.40
CA SER A 7 29.92 11.93 9.16
C SER A 7 29.26 10.70 9.79
N PRO A 8 28.10 10.84 10.47
CA PRO A 8 27.29 9.69 10.83
C PRO A 8 26.58 9.18 9.57
N THR A 9 27.01 8.01 9.10
CA THR A 9 26.34 7.22 8.08
C THR A 9 24.89 7.02 8.53
N ALA A 10 23.93 7.48 7.73
CA ALA A 10 22.52 7.18 7.93
C ALA A 10 22.36 5.65 7.96
N GLN A 11 22.06 5.09 9.14
CA GLN A 11 21.63 3.71 9.27
C GLN A 11 20.35 3.55 8.45
N ARG A 12 20.49 2.96 7.26
CA ARG A 12 19.35 2.40 6.53
C ARG A 12 18.69 1.39 7.46
N ASN A 13 17.42 1.57 7.76
CA ASN A 13 16.62 0.55 8.44
C ASN A 13 16.47 -0.63 7.48
N THR A 14 17.35 -1.63 7.60
CA THR A 14 17.43 -2.84 6.76
C THR A 14 16.45 -3.94 7.17
N LEU A 15 15.56 -3.69 8.13
CA LEU A 15 14.78 -4.73 8.81
C LEU A 15 13.82 -5.57 7.95
N ASN A 16 13.47 -5.13 6.73
CA ASN A 16 12.49 -5.82 5.88
C ASN A 16 13.02 -6.42 4.57
N ALA A 17 14.30 -6.23 4.24
CA ALA A 17 14.96 -7.12 3.26
C ALA A 17 15.22 -8.53 3.84
N ASP A 18 14.70 -8.76 5.03
CA ASP A 18 15.18 -9.70 6.03
C ASP A 18 14.07 -10.61 6.60
N LEU A 19 12.98 -10.80 5.85
CA LEU A 19 11.83 -11.61 6.28
C LEU A 19 11.53 -12.71 5.26
N ILE A 20 11.27 -13.93 5.71
CA ILE A 20 10.90 -15.06 4.86
C ILE A 20 9.52 -15.57 5.27
N TYR A 21 8.63 -15.81 4.31
CA TYR A 21 7.27 -16.31 4.55
C TYR A 21 7.18 -17.83 4.33
N LEU A 22 6.39 -18.49 5.16
CA LEU A 22 6.07 -19.92 5.06
C LEU A 22 4.55 -20.07 5.01
N SER A 23 4.01 -20.55 3.88
CA SER A 23 2.75 -21.29 3.87
C SER A 23 3.12 -22.78 3.91
N THR A 24 2.36 -23.63 4.59
CA THR A 24 2.51 -25.08 4.44
C THR A 24 1.14 -25.72 4.31
N LYS A 25 0.97 -26.55 3.27
CA LYS A 25 -0.25 -27.34 3.03
C LYS A 25 -0.33 -28.63 3.86
N TRP A 26 0.49 -28.79 4.89
CA TRP A 26 0.47 -29.96 5.77
C TRP A 26 0.07 -29.55 7.19
N ARG A 27 -1.00 -30.20 7.67
CA ARG A 27 -1.75 -29.97 8.92
C ARG A 27 -0.95 -29.28 10.05
N LYS A 28 -1.50 -28.15 10.51
CA LYS A 28 -1.26 -27.45 11.79
C LYS A 28 -0.11 -26.43 11.91
N LEU A 29 0.33 -25.76 10.85
CA LEU A 29 1.12 -24.53 11.00
C LEU A 29 0.51 -23.36 10.21
N ARG A 30 0.14 -22.31 10.94
CA ARG A 30 -0.31 -21.03 10.38
C ARG A 30 0.87 -20.35 9.67
N SER A 31 0.59 -19.46 8.72
CA SER A 31 1.60 -18.63 8.03
C SER A 31 2.68 -18.12 8.99
N MET A 32 3.95 -18.45 8.74
CA MET A 32 5.06 -18.10 9.62
C MET A 32 5.96 -17.05 8.96
N VAL A 33 6.38 -16.05 9.74
CA VAL A 33 7.35 -15.02 9.33
C VAL A 33 8.65 -15.29 10.09
N LEU A 34 9.76 -15.38 9.37
CA LEU A 34 11.07 -15.73 9.92
C LEU A 34 12.05 -14.57 9.84
N LYS A 35 12.93 -14.43 10.85
CA LYS A 35 14.10 -13.54 10.78
C LYS A 35 15.15 -14.10 9.80
N THR A 36 15.67 -13.30 8.87
CA THR A 36 16.78 -13.69 7.96
C THR A 36 18.18 -13.57 8.57
N GLN A 37 18.32 -13.17 9.84
CA GLN A 37 19.63 -13.07 10.51
C GLN A 37 20.40 -14.41 10.59
N HIS A 38 19.85 -15.49 10.02
CA HIS A 38 20.51 -16.78 9.80
C HIS A 38 21.41 -16.83 8.54
N LYS A 39 21.58 -15.73 7.79
CA LYS A 39 22.42 -15.69 6.57
C LYS A 39 23.83 -16.27 6.76
N GLY A 40 24.46 -16.01 7.91
CA GLY A 40 25.84 -16.47 8.20
C GLY A 40 25.97 -17.96 8.52
N SER A 41 24.86 -18.65 8.80
CA SER A 41 24.86 -20.04 9.28
C SER A 41 24.10 -21.00 8.36
N HIS A 42 23.47 -20.50 7.28
CA HIS A 42 22.74 -21.35 6.34
C HIS A 42 23.71 -22.17 5.47
N PRO A 43 23.58 -23.51 5.41
CA PRO A 43 24.48 -24.36 4.61
C PRO A 43 24.50 -24.05 3.10
N GLY A 44 23.45 -23.39 2.59
CA GLY A 44 23.34 -22.94 1.20
C GLY A 44 23.89 -21.54 0.93
N GLY A 45 24.48 -20.88 1.94
CA GLY A 45 25.00 -19.52 1.85
C GLY A 45 23.92 -18.51 1.44
N ASP A 46 24.25 -17.66 0.47
CA ASP A 46 23.38 -16.58 -0.01
C ASP A 46 22.09 -17.06 -0.70
N LYS A 47 21.96 -18.36 -1.03
CA LYS A 47 20.74 -18.90 -1.68
C LYS A 47 19.48 -18.71 -0.84
N ILE A 48 19.60 -18.56 0.48
CA ILE A 48 18.47 -18.26 1.37
C ILE A 48 17.78 -16.93 1.03
N LEU A 49 18.53 -15.97 0.46
CA LEU A 49 18.00 -14.65 0.08
C LEU A 49 17.03 -14.70 -1.10
N LEU A 50 17.03 -15.79 -1.87
CA LEU A 50 16.06 -15.98 -2.96
C LEU A 50 14.62 -16.06 -2.44
N ALA A 51 14.43 -16.40 -1.16
CA ALA A 51 13.12 -16.43 -0.52
C ALA A 51 12.83 -15.18 0.34
N ALA A 52 13.74 -14.19 0.37
CA ALA A 52 13.51 -12.95 1.12
C ALA A 52 12.30 -12.19 0.57
N GLY A 53 11.42 -11.76 1.46
CA GLY A 53 10.14 -11.12 1.15
C GLY A 53 9.07 -12.04 0.57
N GLY A 54 9.34 -13.35 0.40
CA GLY A 54 8.46 -14.28 -0.31
C GLY A 54 8.28 -15.64 0.39
N SER A 55 7.48 -16.53 -0.21
CA SER A 55 7.26 -17.89 0.31
C SER A 55 8.47 -18.80 0.04
N VAL A 56 8.87 -19.64 1.00
CA VAL A 56 9.90 -20.69 0.77
C VAL A 56 9.37 -21.96 0.10
N GLU A 57 8.05 -22.13 0.00
CA GLU A 57 7.44 -23.35 -0.58
C GLU A 57 8.02 -23.75 -1.95
N PRO A 58 8.21 -22.81 -2.91
CA PRO A 58 8.78 -23.16 -4.21
C PRO A 58 10.18 -23.77 -4.12
N PHE A 59 10.96 -23.39 -3.10
CA PHE A 59 12.34 -23.84 -2.90
C PHE A 59 12.42 -25.18 -2.17
N TRP A 60 11.46 -25.51 -1.31
CA TRP A 60 11.42 -26.82 -0.64
C TRP A 60 11.18 -27.99 -1.59
N ALA A 61 10.43 -27.78 -2.66
CA ALA A 61 10.27 -28.78 -3.72
C ALA A 61 11.58 -29.08 -4.46
N ILE A 62 12.50 -28.11 -4.50
CA ILE A 62 13.80 -28.20 -5.18
C ILE A 62 14.87 -28.72 -4.21
N TYR A 63 14.79 -28.33 -2.94
CA TYR A 63 15.76 -28.65 -1.90
C TYR A 63 15.10 -29.40 -0.74
N ALA A 64 14.75 -30.65 -0.98
CA ALA A 64 14.00 -31.51 -0.04
C ALA A 64 14.70 -31.71 1.32
N GLN A 65 16.02 -31.45 1.42
CA GLN A 65 16.76 -31.44 2.68
C GLN A 65 16.25 -30.44 3.73
N HIS A 66 15.36 -29.52 3.36
CA HIS A 66 14.71 -28.61 4.30
C HIS A 66 13.44 -29.18 4.95
N SER A 67 12.98 -30.37 4.54
CA SER A 67 11.77 -31.02 5.05
C SER A 67 12.05 -31.96 6.24
N THR A 68 13.21 -31.84 6.89
CA THR A 68 13.54 -32.66 8.08
C THR A 68 13.03 -32.01 9.36
N LYS A 69 12.90 -32.82 10.41
CA LYS A 69 12.41 -32.38 11.72
C LYS A 69 13.33 -31.31 12.33
N GLU A 70 14.64 -31.49 12.18
CA GLU A 70 15.68 -30.60 12.71
C GLU A 70 15.60 -29.21 12.06
N VAL A 71 15.34 -29.14 10.75
CA VAL A 71 15.15 -27.87 10.05
C VAL A 71 13.86 -27.19 10.53
N MET A 72 12.77 -27.93 10.71
CA MET A 72 11.52 -27.36 11.24
C MET A 72 11.69 -26.81 12.67
N GLU A 73 12.45 -27.49 13.51
CA GLU A 73 12.79 -27.00 14.87
C GLU A 73 13.61 -25.71 14.81
N ILE A 74 14.61 -25.62 13.93
CA ILE A 74 15.37 -24.37 13.71
C ILE A 74 14.44 -23.24 13.23
N LEU A 75 13.55 -23.52 12.29
CA LEU A 75 12.62 -22.51 11.75
C LEU A 75 11.66 -22.00 12.83
N GLU A 76 11.21 -22.84 13.76
CA GLU A 76 10.36 -22.41 14.87
C GLU A 76 11.14 -21.45 15.81
N THR A 77 12.45 -21.63 16.00
CA THR A 77 13.26 -20.67 16.78
C THR A 77 13.41 -19.30 16.09
N LEU A 78 13.28 -19.27 14.76
CA LEU A 78 13.37 -18.06 13.94
C LEU A 78 12.02 -17.37 13.75
N ARG A 79 10.94 -17.97 14.26
CA ARG A 79 9.59 -17.45 14.19
C ARG A 79 9.48 -16.09 14.87
N ILE A 80 8.98 -15.13 14.12
CA ILE A 80 8.52 -13.87 14.67
C ILE A 80 7.07 -14.08 15.07
N GLU A 81 6.79 -14.01 16.38
CA GLU A 81 5.41 -13.96 16.85
C GLU A 81 4.75 -12.70 16.27
N LYS A 82 3.62 -12.88 15.56
CA LYS A 82 2.78 -11.73 15.21
C LYS A 82 2.34 -11.10 16.53
N ASN A 83 2.78 -9.86 16.77
CA ASN A 83 2.26 -9.09 17.89
C ASN A 83 0.74 -8.97 17.71
N ALA A 84 -0.04 -9.61 18.57
CA ALA A 84 -1.50 -9.63 18.48
C ALA A 84 -2.12 -8.22 18.61
N ASN A 85 -1.36 -7.25 19.15
CA ASN A 85 -1.76 -5.85 19.31
C ASN A 85 -1.21 -4.93 18.21
N ASP A 86 -0.65 -5.47 17.13
CA ASP A 86 -0.20 -4.68 15.98
C ASP A 86 -1.42 -4.19 15.17
N PRO A 87 -1.68 -2.86 15.12
CA PRO A 87 -2.87 -2.34 14.44
C PRO A 87 -2.81 -2.54 12.93
N PHE A 88 -1.64 -2.83 12.36
CA PHE A 88 -1.44 -3.13 10.93
C PHE A 88 -1.46 -4.63 10.62
N SER A 89 -1.79 -5.49 11.59
CA SER A 89 -1.70 -6.95 11.41
C SER A 89 -2.65 -7.52 10.36
N THR A 90 -3.72 -6.79 10.03
CA THR A 90 -4.71 -7.12 8.99
C THR A 90 -4.51 -6.31 7.71
N ASP A 91 -3.43 -5.53 7.59
CA ASP A 91 -3.14 -4.83 6.35
C ASP A 91 -2.95 -5.84 5.20
N PRO A 92 -3.50 -5.54 4.01
CA PRO A 92 -3.43 -6.43 2.86
C PRO A 92 -2.01 -6.58 2.35
N ILE A 93 -1.70 -7.78 1.86
CA ILE A 93 -0.41 -8.07 1.19
C ILE A 93 -0.33 -7.27 -0.11
N ARG A 94 0.85 -6.69 -0.37
CA ARG A 94 1.12 -5.84 -1.52
C ARG A 94 2.10 -6.50 -2.48
N HIS A 95 2.10 -6.06 -3.73
CA HIS A 95 2.96 -6.64 -4.76
C HIS A 95 4.44 -6.36 -4.43
N PRO A 96 5.34 -7.37 -4.47
CA PRO A 96 6.72 -7.23 -4.00
C PRO A 96 7.58 -6.30 -4.87
N ALA A 97 7.15 -6.01 -6.10
CA ALA A 97 7.86 -5.06 -6.96
C ALA A 97 7.68 -3.58 -6.53
N LEU A 98 6.71 -3.26 -5.66
CA LEU A 98 6.52 -1.87 -5.21
C LEU A 98 7.75 -1.35 -4.46
N LEU A 99 8.10 -0.08 -4.68
CA LEU A 99 9.18 0.58 -3.97
C LEU A 99 8.67 1.11 -2.63
N VAL A 100 8.86 0.32 -1.57
CA VAL A 100 8.34 0.63 -0.23
C VAL A 100 9.15 1.76 0.42
N ASN A 101 8.45 2.83 0.79
CA ASN A 101 8.98 3.98 1.54
C ASN A 101 8.66 3.90 3.04
N SER A 102 7.55 3.26 3.41
CA SER A 102 7.15 2.98 4.79
C SER A 102 6.28 1.74 4.82
N GLU A 103 6.47 0.91 5.86
CA GLU A 103 5.75 -0.35 6.01
C GLU A 103 4.50 -0.19 6.88
N LYS A 104 4.58 0.69 7.89
CA LYS A 104 3.52 0.94 8.86
C LYS A 104 3.46 2.42 9.23
N PRO A 105 2.52 3.19 8.65
CA PRO A 105 1.54 2.78 7.63
C PRO A 105 2.20 2.45 6.29
N PHE A 106 1.58 1.56 5.51
CA PHE A 106 2.12 1.13 4.21
C PHE A 106 2.09 2.27 3.17
N ASN A 107 3.26 2.59 2.61
CA ASN A 107 3.44 3.61 1.59
C ASN A 107 4.49 3.14 0.59
N ALA A 108 4.12 3.04 -0.69
CA ALA A 108 5.02 2.54 -1.72
C ALA A 108 4.73 3.15 -3.09
N GLU A 109 5.76 3.22 -3.93
CA GLU A 109 5.66 3.76 -5.30
C GLU A 109 5.69 2.64 -6.34
N THR A 110 5.14 2.94 -7.52
CA THR A 110 5.35 2.13 -8.72
C THR A 110 6.83 2.21 -9.14
N PRO A 111 7.49 1.11 -9.51
CA PRO A 111 8.84 1.18 -10.08
C PRO A 111 8.90 2.11 -11.30
N PRO A 112 9.88 3.02 -11.40
CA PRO A 112 10.01 3.94 -12.54
C PRO A 112 10.01 3.24 -13.90
N SER A 113 10.63 2.06 -13.98
CA SER A 113 10.68 1.25 -15.21
C SER A 113 9.32 0.71 -15.65
N LEU A 114 8.33 0.66 -14.76
CA LEU A 114 6.98 0.14 -15.03
C LEU A 114 5.92 1.26 -15.10
N LEU A 115 6.28 2.50 -14.73
CA LEU A 115 5.32 3.59 -14.58
C LEU A 115 4.64 3.97 -15.90
N MET A 116 5.38 3.90 -17.01
CA MET A 116 4.92 4.32 -18.34
C MET A 116 4.60 3.14 -19.28
N ASP A 117 4.71 1.90 -18.80
CA ASP A 117 4.49 0.70 -19.63
C ASP A 117 3.03 0.58 -20.08
N GLU A 118 2.10 1.04 -19.25
CA GLU A 118 0.67 1.03 -19.52
C GLU A 118 0.05 2.41 -19.25
N PHE A 119 -0.85 2.85 -20.13
CA PHE A 119 -1.56 4.11 -19.93
C PHE A 119 -2.39 4.12 -18.62
N LYS A 120 -2.88 2.95 -18.20
CA LYS A 120 -3.55 2.74 -16.91
C LYS A 120 -2.64 1.85 -16.07
N THR A 121 -2.19 2.35 -14.93
CA THR A 121 -1.29 1.62 -14.03
C THR A 121 -2.00 0.38 -13.48
N PRO A 122 -1.43 -0.84 -13.63
CA PRO A 122 -2.00 -2.05 -13.06
C PRO A 122 -2.35 -1.89 -11.56
N ASN A 123 -3.51 -2.38 -11.12
CA ASN A 123 -3.99 -2.17 -9.73
C ASN A 123 -2.98 -2.63 -8.68
N GLN A 124 -2.23 -3.70 -8.96
CA GLN A 124 -1.20 -4.25 -8.06
C GLN A 124 0.06 -3.38 -7.98
N LEU A 125 0.27 -2.49 -8.95
CA LEU A 125 1.40 -1.58 -9.05
C LEU A 125 1.03 -0.13 -8.81
N PHE A 126 -0.26 0.19 -8.64
CA PHE A 126 -0.75 1.54 -8.33
C PHE A 126 -0.10 2.02 -7.02
N PHE A 127 0.44 3.24 -7.00
CA PHE A 127 1.13 3.75 -5.80
C PHE A 127 0.20 3.75 -4.58
N VAL A 128 0.72 3.41 -3.41
CA VAL A 128 -0.07 3.31 -2.18
C VAL A 128 0.38 4.40 -1.21
N ARG A 129 -0.57 5.17 -0.69
CA ARG A 129 -0.33 6.12 0.39
C ARG A 129 -1.36 5.93 1.50
N ASN A 130 -0.95 5.26 2.57
CA ASN A 130 -1.77 5.15 3.77
C ASN A 130 -1.23 6.05 4.88
N HIS A 131 -2.13 6.69 5.62
CA HIS A 131 -1.80 7.44 6.83
C HIS A 131 -2.04 6.62 8.12
N MET A 132 -2.96 5.65 8.06
CA MET A 132 -3.41 4.78 9.16
C MET A 132 -3.53 3.32 8.67
N PRO A 133 -3.81 2.34 9.56
CA PRO A 133 -4.10 0.96 9.14
C PRO A 133 -5.27 0.87 8.17
N VAL A 134 -5.28 -0.15 7.31
CA VAL A 134 -6.34 -0.33 6.33
C VAL A 134 -7.63 -0.82 7.03
N PRO A 135 -8.75 -0.06 6.96
CA PRO A 135 -10.00 -0.45 7.58
C PRO A 135 -10.51 -1.80 7.07
N GLN A 136 -11.07 -2.60 7.97
CA GLN A 136 -11.75 -3.85 7.62
C GLN A 136 -13.24 -3.56 7.45
N THR A 137 -13.66 -3.28 6.21
CA THR A 137 -15.04 -2.95 5.87
C THR A 137 -15.75 -4.16 5.26
N ASP A 138 -16.99 -4.40 5.67
CA ASP A 138 -17.84 -5.41 5.05
C ASP A 138 -18.61 -4.82 3.86
N ALA A 139 -18.38 -5.39 2.67
CA ALA A 139 -19.03 -4.98 1.43
C ALA A 139 -20.56 -5.20 1.45
N ALA A 140 -21.07 -6.11 2.30
CA ALA A 140 -22.51 -6.31 2.45
C ALA A 140 -23.20 -5.13 3.14
N THR A 141 -22.50 -4.45 4.05
CA THR A 141 -23.03 -3.31 4.82
C THR A 141 -22.70 -1.95 4.19
N HIS A 142 -21.71 -1.88 3.31
CA HIS A 142 -21.25 -0.66 2.65
C HIS A 142 -21.65 -0.63 1.18
N GLN A 143 -22.96 -0.61 0.90
CA GLN A 143 -23.48 -0.54 -0.47
C GLN A 143 -24.10 0.82 -0.76
N LEU A 144 -23.68 1.41 -1.87
CA LEU A 144 -24.45 2.46 -2.53
C LEU A 144 -25.63 1.79 -3.25
N ASN A 145 -26.85 2.24 -2.95
CA ASN A 145 -28.07 1.71 -3.58
C ASN A 145 -27.93 1.68 -5.12
N GLN A 146 -28.42 0.62 -5.75
CA GLN A 146 -28.36 0.38 -7.21
C GLN A 146 -29.19 1.37 -8.06
N GLN A 147 -29.64 2.48 -7.48
CA GLN A 147 -30.52 3.46 -8.12
C GLN A 147 -29.77 4.54 -8.91
N TYR A 148 -28.44 4.60 -8.79
CA TYR A 148 -27.62 5.61 -9.46
C TYR A 148 -27.04 5.07 -10.76
N GLU A 149 -27.04 5.92 -11.80
CA GLU A 149 -26.41 5.60 -13.07
C GLU A 149 -24.87 5.51 -12.90
N PRO A 150 -24.23 4.37 -13.24
CA PRO A 150 -22.79 4.23 -13.18
C PRO A 150 -22.08 5.17 -14.16
N VAL A 151 -21.02 5.81 -13.69
CA VAL A 151 -20.16 6.66 -14.53
C VAL A 151 -18.72 6.22 -14.42
N SER A 152 -17.98 6.33 -15.52
CA SER A 152 -16.55 6.03 -15.55
C SER A 152 -15.73 7.25 -15.94
N ILE A 153 -14.71 7.56 -15.14
CA ILE A 153 -13.75 8.65 -15.38
C ILE A 153 -12.35 8.06 -15.36
N THR A 154 -11.55 8.33 -16.40
CA THR A 154 -10.11 8.04 -16.35
C THR A 154 -9.41 9.25 -15.74
N SER A 155 -8.70 9.04 -14.64
CA SER A 155 -8.04 10.12 -13.92
C SER A 155 -6.75 9.66 -13.26
N VAL A 156 -5.78 10.58 -13.26
CA VAL A 156 -4.50 10.45 -12.58
C VAL A 156 -4.66 10.89 -11.14
N VAL A 157 -4.11 10.12 -10.22
CA VAL A 157 -3.95 10.51 -8.81
C VAL A 157 -2.47 10.73 -8.56
N GLN A 158 -2.13 11.89 -7.98
CA GLN A 158 -0.76 12.25 -7.64
C GLN A 158 -0.70 12.67 -6.17
N CYS A 159 0.27 12.12 -5.42
CA CYS A 159 0.55 12.59 -4.07
C CYS A 159 1.18 14.00 -4.13
N ALA A 160 0.75 14.90 -3.25
CA ALA A 160 1.39 16.22 -3.09
C ALA A 160 2.89 16.14 -2.77
N GLY A 161 3.33 15.01 -2.21
CA GLY A 161 4.73 14.72 -1.94
C GLY A 161 5.52 14.14 -3.10
N ASN A 162 4.93 13.95 -4.28
CA ASN A 162 5.65 13.34 -5.39
C ASN A 162 6.94 14.12 -5.69
N ARG A 163 8.06 13.40 -5.90
CA ARG A 163 9.42 13.97 -6.04
C ARG A 163 9.94 14.74 -4.81
N ARG A 164 9.42 14.50 -3.60
CA ARG A 164 9.95 15.13 -2.37
C ARG A 164 11.44 14.87 -2.16
N ASN A 165 11.95 13.70 -2.58
CA ASN A 165 13.36 13.38 -2.46
C ASN A 165 14.27 14.42 -3.18
N ASP A 166 13.80 14.97 -4.31
CA ASP A 166 14.54 16.00 -5.05
C ASP A 166 14.62 17.30 -4.25
N MET A 167 13.52 17.72 -3.60
CA MET A 167 13.52 18.89 -2.71
C MET A 167 14.49 18.69 -1.53
N ASN A 168 14.52 17.47 -0.97
CA ASN A 168 15.37 17.11 0.16
C ASN A 168 16.88 17.18 -0.17
N ALA A 169 17.25 17.07 -1.44
CA ALA A 169 18.63 17.25 -1.91
C ALA A 169 19.11 18.70 -1.79
N PHE A 170 18.21 19.68 -1.91
CA PHE A 170 18.53 21.11 -1.78
C PHE A 170 18.43 21.61 -0.34
N LYS A 171 17.36 21.26 0.36
CA LYS A 171 17.15 21.61 1.77
C LYS A 171 16.36 20.49 2.45
N LYS A 172 16.74 20.12 3.68
CA LYS A 172 16.04 19.07 4.43
C LYS A 172 14.57 19.43 4.62
N VAL A 173 13.69 18.49 4.25
CA VAL A 173 12.23 18.59 4.37
C VAL A 173 11.67 17.42 5.18
N GLN A 174 10.44 17.57 5.66
CA GLN A 174 9.73 16.53 6.40
C GLN A 174 8.77 15.76 5.49
N GLY A 175 8.54 14.48 5.82
CA GLY A 175 7.63 13.58 5.11
C GLY A 175 8.33 12.45 4.35
N LEU A 176 7.53 11.59 3.71
CA LEU A 176 8.02 10.43 2.96
C LEU A 176 8.89 10.85 1.77
N MET A 177 10.04 10.22 1.58
CA MET A 177 11.01 10.59 0.54
C MET A 177 10.69 9.94 -0.81
N TRP A 178 9.54 10.30 -1.36
CA TRP A 178 9.09 9.85 -2.68
C TRP A 178 10.11 10.21 -3.78
N THR A 179 10.48 9.21 -4.57
CA THR A 179 11.50 9.30 -5.62
C THR A 179 10.98 9.91 -6.92
N GLY A 180 9.66 9.87 -7.13
CA GLY A 180 9.02 10.56 -8.26
C GLY A 180 7.88 9.81 -8.93
N THR A 181 7.50 8.66 -8.36
CA THR A 181 6.50 7.77 -8.91
C THR A 181 5.33 7.56 -7.94
N ALA A 182 5.11 8.50 -7.02
CA ALA A 182 3.90 8.65 -6.22
C ALA A 182 2.75 9.25 -7.05
N ILE A 183 2.50 8.63 -8.19
CA ILE A 183 1.51 9.00 -9.21
C ILE A 183 1.06 7.74 -9.95
N SER A 184 -0.23 7.61 -10.24
CA SER A 184 -0.76 6.49 -11.03
C SER A 184 -2.06 6.89 -11.72
N ASN A 185 -2.38 6.22 -12.84
CA ASN A 185 -3.56 6.51 -13.65
C ASN A 185 -4.49 5.29 -13.69
N ALA A 186 -5.80 5.49 -13.58
CA ALA A 186 -6.77 4.40 -13.67
C ALA A 186 -8.12 4.87 -14.20
N LYS A 187 -8.95 3.92 -14.65
CA LYS A 187 -10.38 4.15 -14.91
C LYS A 187 -11.16 3.85 -13.64
N TRP A 188 -11.79 4.88 -13.10
CA TRP A 188 -12.61 4.84 -11.89
C TRP A 188 -14.08 4.74 -12.28
N THR A 189 -14.79 3.76 -11.74
CA THR A 189 -16.24 3.60 -11.93
C THR A 189 -16.95 3.80 -10.60
N GLY A 190 -18.01 4.59 -10.63
CA GLY A 190 -18.72 5.03 -9.45
C GLY A 190 -20.05 5.70 -9.75
N VAL A 191 -20.60 6.38 -8.76
CA VAL A 191 -21.75 7.29 -8.91
C VAL A 191 -21.28 8.74 -8.86
N ARG A 192 -21.99 9.68 -9.47
CA ARG A 192 -21.64 11.10 -9.32
C ARG A 192 -21.99 11.56 -7.90
N LEU A 193 -21.06 12.24 -7.25
CA LEU A 193 -21.28 12.78 -5.90
C LEU A 193 -22.48 13.73 -5.88
N ARG A 194 -22.61 14.57 -6.92
CA ARG A 194 -23.73 15.50 -7.10
C ARG A 194 -25.11 14.80 -7.03
N ASP A 195 -25.23 13.61 -7.60
CA ASP A 195 -26.51 12.90 -7.70
C ASP A 195 -26.91 12.37 -6.32
N VAL A 196 -25.93 11.86 -5.56
CA VAL A 196 -26.10 11.45 -4.16
C VAL A 196 -26.52 12.64 -3.28
N LEU A 197 -25.85 13.79 -3.43
CA LEU A 197 -26.17 14.99 -2.66
C LEU A 197 -27.59 15.51 -2.96
N MET A 198 -28.00 15.52 -4.23
CA MET A 198 -29.35 15.94 -4.62
C MET A 198 -30.43 15.00 -4.08
N VAL A 199 -30.19 13.68 -4.08
CA VAL A 199 -31.10 12.70 -3.45
C VAL A 199 -31.18 12.91 -1.94
N ALA A 200 -30.08 13.31 -1.30
CA ALA A 200 -30.06 13.67 0.12
C ALA A 200 -30.73 15.04 0.43
N GLY A 201 -31.29 15.72 -0.57
CA GLY A 201 -32.02 16.99 -0.42
C GLY A 201 -31.16 18.25 -0.56
N VAL A 202 -29.91 18.13 -1.01
CA VAL A 202 -29.03 19.28 -1.23
C VAL A 202 -29.40 19.99 -2.54
N HIS A 203 -29.66 21.30 -2.46
CA HIS A 203 -29.95 22.08 -3.65
C HIS A 203 -28.65 22.38 -4.43
N PRO A 204 -28.58 22.10 -5.75
CA PRO A 204 -27.33 22.16 -6.52
C PRO A 204 -26.70 23.55 -6.67
N HIS A 205 -27.46 24.59 -6.36
CA HIS A 205 -27.02 25.98 -6.40
C HIS A 205 -27.14 26.69 -5.04
N ASP A 206 -27.13 25.92 -3.95
CA ASP A 206 -27.13 26.49 -2.61
C ASP A 206 -25.83 27.27 -2.36
N LYS A 207 -25.95 28.60 -2.28
CA LYS A 207 -24.83 29.50 -2.07
C LYS A 207 -24.33 29.51 -0.61
N HIS A 208 -25.09 28.95 0.33
CA HIS A 208 -24.68 28.86 1.73
C HIS A 208 -23.67 27.74 1.95
N ILE A 209 -23.74 26.67 1.15
CA ILE A 209 -22.79 25.55 1.22
C ILE A 209 -21.49 25.93 0.51
N LYS A 210 -20.38 25.88 1.24
CA LYS A 210 -19.05 26.22 0.70
C LYS A 210 -18.20 25.00 0.38
N HIS A 211 -18.32 23.96 1.19
CA HIS A 211 -17.50 22.76 1.09
C HIS A 211 -18.32 21.52 1.35
N VAL A 212 -17.88 20.41 0.76
CA VAL A 212 -18.31 19.06 1.12
C VAL A 212 -17.13 18.37 1.79
N HIS A 213 -17.37 17.86 3.00
CA HIS A 213 -16.37 17.19 3.82
C HIS A 213 -16.51 15.68 3.67
N PHE A 214 -15.37 14.98 3.68
CA PHE A 214 -15.29 13.54 3.58
C PHE A 214 -14.45 13.03 4.74
N GLU A 215 -14.93 11.97 5.38
CA GLU A 215 -14.21 11.25 6.43
C GLU A 215 -14.03 9.79 6.00
N GLY A 216 -12.81 9.29 6.17
CA GLY A 216 -12.48 7.89 5.92
C GLY A 216 -12.89 6.99 7.09
N ALA A 217 -12.99 5.69 6.83
CA ALA A 217 -13.21 4.70 7.89
C ALA A 217 -11.95 4.44 8.73
N ASP A 218 -10.78 4.91 8.29
CA ASP A 218 -9.53 4.87 9.05
C ASP A 218 -9.52 5.95 10.13
N SER A 219 -8.90 5.62 11.26
CA SER A 219 -8.77 6.53 12.41
C SER A 219 -7.40 6.39 13.08
N ASP A 220 -6.95 7.50 13.67
CA ASP A 220 -5.74 7.54 14.49
C ASP A 220 -5.99 6.98 15.91
N PRO A 221 -4.95 6.85 16.76
CA PRO A 221 -5.14 6.35 18.13
C PRO A 221 -6.04 7.20 19.03
N THR A 222 -6.36 8.44 18.63
CA THR A 222 -7.30 9.32 19.34
C THR A 222 -8.75 9.14 18.87
N GLY A 223 -8.96 8.32 17.83
CA GLY A 223 -10.26 8.14 17.18
C GLY A 223 -10.57 9.20 16.11
N THR A 224 -9.60 10.03 15.72
CA THR A 224 -9.80 11.04 14.68
C THR A 224 -9.68 10.40 13.30
N HIS A 225 -10.69 10.58 12.46
CA HIS A 225 -10.73 10.04 11.10
C HIS A 225 -9.86 10.83 10.12
N TYR A 226 -9.35 10.17 9.07
CA TYR A 226 -8.74 10.89 7.97
C TYR A 226 -9.80 11.73 7.25
N GLY A 227 -9.58 13.04 7.19
CA GLY A 227 -10.54 14.00 6.65
C GLY A 227 -9.99 14.80 5.47
N ALA A 228 -10.84 15.11 4.50
CA ALA A 228 -10.57 16.07 3.45
C ALA A 228 -11.85 16.81 3.06
N SER A 229 -11.72 17.93 2.35
CA SER A 229 -12.88 18.61 1.77
C SER A 229 -12.57 19.16 0.38
N ILE A 230 -13.62 19.36 -0.40
CA ILE A 230 -13.56 20.06 -1.69
C ILE A 230 -14.59 21.19 -1.71
N PRO A 231 -14.36 22.26 -2.51
CA PRO A 231 -15.38 23.29 -2.73
C PRO A 231 -16.69 22.69 -3.24
N PHE A 232 -17.82 23.26 -2.83
CA PHE A 232 -19.15 22.76 -3.20
C PHE A 232 -19.34 22.68 -4.72
N ASP A 233 -18.89 23.68 -5.47
CA ASP A 233 -18.95 23.67 -6.94
C ASP A 233 -18.20 22.46 -7.54
N LYS A 234 -17.07 22.06 -6.93
CA LYS A 234 -16.33 20.87 -7.35
C LYS A 234 -17.09 19.60 -6.99
N ALA A 235 -17.74 19.54 -5.83
CA ALA A 235 -18.58 18.39 -5.45
C ALA A 235 -19.77 18.20 -6.40
N MET A 236 -20.35 19.30 -6.90
CA MET A 236 -21.46 19.29 -7.86
C MET A 236 -21.01 19.08 -9.32
N SER A 237 -19.71 19.10 -9.60
CA SER A 237 -19.16 18.92 -10.94
C SER A 237 -19.39 17.48 -11.46
N PRO A 238 -19.63 17.28 -12.77
CA PRO A 238 -19.98 15.98 -13.33
C PRO A 238 -18.88 14.91 -13.12
N GLU A 239 -17.62 15.29 -13.05
CA GLU A 239 -16.47 14.38 -12.93
C GLU A 239 -16.15 13.96 -11.49
N THR A 240 -16.81 14.53 -10.48
CA THR A 240 -16.60 14.12 -9.08
C THR A 240 -17.48 12.92 -8.76
N ILE A 241 -16.84 11.79 -8.45
CA ILE A 241 -17.52 10.52 -8.26
C ILE A 241 -17.19 9.90 -6.91
N ILE A 242 -18.13 9.11 -6.37
CA ILE A 242 -17.88 8.13 -5.32
C ILE A 242 -17.59 6.81 -6.02
N ALA A 243 -16.31 6.45 -6.12
CA ALA A 243 -15.86 5.27 -6.85
C ALA A 243 -15.96 4.00 -6.00
N TYR A 244 -16.49 2.92 -6.59
CA TYR A 244 -16.55 1.57 -5.99
C TYR A 244 -15.79 0.53 -6.82
N GLN A 245 -15.33 0.89 -8.02
CA GLN A 245 -14.54 0.02 -8.88
C GLN A 245 -13.37 0.78 -9.49
N VAL A 246 -12.20 0.14 -9.51
CA VAL A 246 -11.00 0.64 -10.18
C VAL A 246 -10.53 -0.38 -11.22
N SER A 247 -10.46 0.07 -12.46
CA SER A 247 -10.07 -0.71 -13.63
C SER A 247 -8.74 -0.20 -14.17
N SER A 248 -7.77 -1.12 -14.23
CA SER A 248 -6.42 -0.87 -14.78
C SER A 248 -6.12 -1.62 -16.06
N LEU A 249 -7.05 -2.45 -16.56
CA LEU A 249 -6.85 -3.18 -17.81
C LEU A 249 -7.39 -2.39 -19.01
N SER A 250 -6.50 -2.12 -19.97
CA SER A 250 -6.80 -1.63 -21.32
C SER A 250 -7.38 -2.78 -22.16
N LYS A 251 -8.67 -3.11 -22.01
CA LYS A 251 -9.37 -3.96 -22.99
C LYS A 251 -9.77 -3.19 -24.26
N GLU A 252 -8.91 -2.32 -24.75
CA GLU A 252 -9.08 -1.63 -26.03
C GLU A 252 -7.74 -1.69 -26.78
N ARG A 253 -7.42 -2.88 -27.30
CA ARG A 253 -6.56 -2.97 -28.48
C ARG A 253 -7.49 -2.89 -29.67
N HIS A 254 -7.47 -1.74 -30.36
CA HIS A 254 -8.03 -1.59 -31.71
C HIS A 254 -7.24 -2.43 -32.71
#